data_AF-G7JCQ2-F1
#
_entry.id   AF-G7JCQ2-F1
#
_cell.length_a   1.000
_cell.length_b   1.000
_cell.length_c   1.000
_cell.angle_alpha   90.00
_cell.angle_beta   90.00
_cell.angle_gamma   90.00
#
_symmetry.space_group_name_H-M   'P 1'
#
loop_
_entity.id
_entity.type
_entity.pdbx_description
1 polymer ?
#
loop_
_entity_poly.entity_id
_entity_poly.type
_entity_poly.pdbx_seq_one_letter_code
_entity_poly.pdbx_strand_id
1 'polypeptide(L)'
;MEIYSQQILTRKNEEIAKVAKEKLEMEVLLRRLEAEKMELKRITLKRRAMVITLHTKLEEEKERVTMLVENDAESSCGEKEEVRAQKHVRREKNLFCSKYKTHTLGVLVLPCRHLSSCKACNALLQTCPICGMAKKGIIEIQNLI
;
A
#
# COMPACT_ATOMS: atom_id res chain seq x y z
N MET A 1 -43.04 56.37 22.92
CA MET A 1 -41.62 56.00 22.66
C MET A 1 -41.19 54.70 23.35
N GLU A 2 -41.74 54.34 24.51
CA GLU A 2 -41.34 53.13 25.26
C GLU A 2 -41.59 51.81 24.53
N ILE A 3 -42.72 51.65 23.85
CA ILE A 3 -43.07 50.41 23.12
C ILE A 3 -42.03 50.09 22.03
N TYR A 4 -41.58 51.11 21.29
CA TYR A 4 -40.58 50.93 20.23
C TYR A 4 -39.21 50.52 20.79
N SER A 5 -38.78 51.13 21.91
CA SER A 5 -37.56 50.71 22.59
C SER A 5 -37.64 49.26 23.06
N GLN A 6 -38.79 48.84 23.60
CA GLN A 6 -38.97 47.48 24.09
C GLN A 6 -38.99 46.44 22.96
N GLN A 7 -39.58 46.77 21.81
CA GLN A 7 -39.53 45.95 20.60
C GLN A 7 -38.10 45.79 20.04
N ILE A 8 -37.30 46.86 20.07
CA ILE A 8 -35.90 46.76 19.64
C ILE A 8 -35.09 45.88 20.59
N LEU A 9 -35.26 46.05 21.90
CA LEU A 9 -34.54 45.27 22.90
C LEU A 9 -34.87 43.78 22.81
N THR A 10 -36.15 43.44 22.65
CA THR A 10 -36.58 42.04 22.47
C THR A 10 -35.96 41.40 21.24
N ARG A 11 -36.05 42.08 20.07
CA ARG A 11 -35.41 41.60 18.84
C ARG A 11 -33.89 41.41 19.00
N LYS A 12 -33.20 42.36 19.65
CA LYS A 12 -31.76 42.24 19.88
C LYS A 12 -31.41 41.08 20.80
N ASN A 13 -32.21 40.86 21.84
CA ASN A 13 -32.03 39.72 22.74
C ASN A 13 -32.23 38.39 22.02
N GLU A 14 -33.20 38.30 21.10
CA GLU A 14 -33.39 37.12 20.25
C GLU A 14 -32.20 36.86 19.31
N GLU A 15 -31.69 37.92 18.66
CA GLU A 15 -30.48 37.85 17.83
C GLU A 15 -29.28 37.35 18.65
N ILE A 16 -29.08 37.88 19.86
CA ILE A 16 -28.01 37.46 20.79
C ILE A 16 -28.19 36.00 21.20
N ALA A 17 -29.41 35.59 21.58
CA ALA A 17 -29.70 34.22 22.00
C ALA A 17 -29.43 33.23 20.86
N LYS A 18 -29.79 33.58 19.62
CA LYS A 18 -29.52 32.77 18.44
C LYS A 18 -28.02 32.59 18.22
N VAL A 19 -27.25 33.68 18.20
CA VAL A 19 -25.79 33.62 18.01
C VAL A 19 -25.11 32.86 19.14
N ALA A 20 -25.58 33.03 20.39
CA ALA A 20 -25.05 32.29 21.54
C ALA A 20 -25.29 30.77 21.41
N LYS A 21 -26.47 30.36 20.92
CA LYS A 21 -26.79 28.96 20.65
C LYS A 21 -25.88 28.37 19.56
N GLU A 22 -25.77 29.06 18.42
CA GLU A 22 -24.91 28.64 17.31
C GLU A 22 -23.44 28.53 17.75
N LYS A 23 -22.95 29.50 18.54
CA LYS A 23 -21.61 29.45 19.13
C LYS A 23 -21.40 28.20 19.98
N LEU A 24 -22.35 27.87 20.86
CA LEU A 24 -22.25 26.69 21.72
C LEU A 24 -22.21 25.39 20.90
N GLU A 25 -23.05 25.28 19.87
CA GLU A 25 -23.06 24.13 18.95
C GLU A 25 -21.71 23.97 18.26
N MET A 26 -21.14 25.07 17.77
CA MET A 26 -19.82 25.07 17.13
C MET A 26 -18.70 24.68 18.09
N GLU A 27 -18.72 25.16 19.33
CA GLU A 27 -17.74 24.77 20.36
C GLU A 27 -17.82 23.28 20.71
N VAL A 28 -19.02 22.71 20.77
CA VAL A 28 -19.23 21.27 20.99
C VAL A 28 -18.65 20.45 19.83
N LEU A 29 -18.91 20.86 18.58
CA LEU A 29 -18.36 20.20 17.40
C LEU A 29 -16.83 20.29 17.37
N LEU A 30 -16.27 21.45 17.71
CA LEU A 30 -14.82 21.66 17.76
C LEU A 30 -14.17 20.72 18.78
N ARG A 31 -14.70 20.65 20.01
CA ARG A 31 -14.19 19.74 21.05
C ARG A 31 -14.24 18.28 20.60
N ARG A 32 -15.30 17.87 19.90
CA ARG A 32 -15.42 16.50 19.37
C ARG A 32 -14.35 16.21 18.32
N LEU A 33 -14.17 17.11 17.36
CA LEU A 33 -13.17 16.97 16.30
C LEU A 33 -11.74 16.96 16.85
N GLU A 34 -11.46 17.76 17.87
CA GLU A 34 -10.17 17.76 18.56
C GLU A 34 -9.90 16.42 19.25
N ALA A 35 -10.90 15.84 19.92
CA ALA A 35 -10.77 14.52 20.54
C ALA A 35 -10.51 13.42 19.49
N GLU A 36 -11.29 13.40 18.39
CA GLU A 36 -11.11 12.47 17.27
C GLU A 36 -9.71 12.59 16.65
N LYS A 37 -9.23 13.82 16.43
CA LYS A 37 -7.88 14.10 15.92
C LYS A 37 -6.80 13.51 16.82
N MET A 38 -6.92 13.68 18.13
CA MET A 38 -5.94 13.15 19.09
C MET A 38 -5.93 11.63 19.10
N GLU A 39 -7.10 11.00 19.02
CA GLU A 39 -7.23 9.55 18.95
C GLU A 39 -6.63 8.97 17.66
N LEU A 40 -6.90 9.60 16.50
CA LEU A 40 -6.29 9.18 15.23
C LEU A 40 -4.77 9.33 15.24
N LYS A 41 -4.23 10.39 15.85
CA LYS A 41 -2.78 10.54 16.04
C LYS A 41 -2.23 9.40 16.90
N ARG A 42 -2.88 9.07 18.01
CA ARG A 42 -2.49 7.95 18.90
C ARG A 42 -2.47 6.62 18.14
N ILE A 43 -3.50 6.33 17.36
CA ILE A 43 -3.59 5.11 16.54
C ILE A 43 -2.45 5.08 15.51
N THR A 44 -2.21 6.19 14.82
CA THR A 44 -1.16 6.29 13.80
C THR A 44 0.22 6.05 14.39
N LEU A 45 0.52 6.63 15.56
CA LEU A 45 1.79 6.40 16.26
C LEU A 45 1.97 4.93 16.65
N LYS A 46 0.93 4.29 17.21
CA LYS A 46 0.98 2.85 17.54
C LYS A 46 1.20 2.00 16.30
N ARG A 47 0.48 2.26 15.21
CA ARG A 47 0.64 1.54 13.93
C ARG A 47 2.05 1.73 13.37
N ARG A 48 2.60 2.95 13.42
CA ARG A 48 3.97 3.23 12.99
C ARG A 48 4.99 2.43 13.80
N ALA A 49 4.85 2.39 15.13
CA ALA A 49 5.72 1.60 15.99
C ALA A 49 5.64 0.10 15.64
N MET A 50 4.44 -0.44 15.45
CA MET A 50 4.25 -1.84 15.03
C MET A 50 4.92 -2.14 13.69
N VAL A 51 4.77 -1.26 12.70
CA VAL A 51 5.41 -1.42 11.38
C VAL A 51 6.93 -1.45 11.52
N ILE A 52 7.51 -0.56 12.33
CA ILE A 52 8.96 -0.55 12.59
C ILE A 52 9.39 -1.88 13.23
N THR A 53 8.71 -2.33 14.29
CA THR A 53 9.05 -3.60 14.96
C THR A 53 8.95 -4.79 14.01
N LEU A 54 7.90 -4.87 13.20
CA LEU A 54 7.73 -5.96 12.23
C LEU A 54 8.80 -5.91 11.14
N HIS A 55 9.15 -4.72 10.65
CA HIS A 55 10.21 -4.54 9.67
C HIS A 55 11.56 -4.99 10.22
N THR A 56 11.92 -4.56 11.43
CA THR A 56 13.16 -4.99 12.10
C THR A 56 13.23 -6.51 12.24
N LYS A 57 12.17 -7.15 12.75
CA LYS A 57 12.11 -8.62 12.87
C LYS A 57 12.26 -9.32 11.51
N LEU A 58 11.68 -8.77 10.45
CA LEU A 58 11.80 -9.34 9.12
C LEU A 58 13.25 -9.27 8.60
N GLU A 59 13.94 -8.15 8.82
CA GLU A 59 15.35 -8.03 8.42
C GLU A 59 16.25 -8.96 9.24
N GLU A 60 16.01 -9.10 10.55
CA GLU A 60 16.73 -10.06 11.40
C GLU A 60 16.54 -11.53 10.94
N GLU A 61 15.33 -11.93 10.54
CA GLU A 61 15.08 -13.27 9.99
C GLU A 61 15.77 -13.47 8.63
N LYS A 62 15.75 -12.46 7.75
CA LYS A 62 16.47 -12.53 6.47
C LYS A 62 17.98 -12.70 6.67
N GLU A 63 18.55 -11.98 7.64
CA GLU A 63 19.96 -12.10 7.99
C GLU A 63 20.26 -13.50 8.55
N ARG A 64 19.41 -14.05 9.43
CA ARG A 64 19.54 -15.44 9.89
C ARG A 64 19.53 -16.47 8.75
N VAL A 65 18.59 -16.33 7.81
CA VAL A 65 18.53 -17.22 6.63
C VAL A 65 19.80 -17.08 5.79
N THR A 66 20.31 -15.87 5.61
CA THR A 66 21.56 -15.62 4.84
C THR A 66 22.76 -16.27 5.54
N MET A 67 22.90 -16.11 6.85
CA MET A 67 23.97 -16.72 7.67
C MET A 67 23.92 -18.27 7.69
N LEU A 68 22.73 -18.86 7.64
CA LEU A 68 22.55 -20.31 7.54
C LEU A 68 22.99 -20.84 6.16
N VAL A 69 22.68 -20.13 5.08
CA VAL A 69 23.11 -20.48 3.72
C VAL A 69 24.62 -20.34 3.56
N GLU A 70 25.25 -19.39 4.26
CA GLU A 70 26.71 -19.21 4.23
C GLU A 70 27.48 -20.28 5.04
N ASN A 71 26.89 -20.85 6.10
CA ASN A 71 27.53 -21.91 6.91
C ASN A 71 27.37 -23.33 6.34
N ASP A 72 26.38 -23.57 5.48
CA ASP A 72 26.17 -24.90 4.84
C ASP A 72 27.08 -25.13 3.61
N ALA A 73 27.96 -24.17 3.32
CA ALA A 73 28.91 -24.21 2.20
C ALA A 73 30.30 -24.77 2.56
N GLU A 74 30.54 -25.22 3.80
CA GLU A 74 31.78 -25.91 4.20
C GLU A 74 31.72 -27.46 4.05
N SER A 75 30.78 -27.99 3.26
CA SER A 75 30.79 -29.40 2.85
C SER A 75 31.45 -29.57 1.47
N SER A 76 32.72 -29.97 1.51
CA SER A 76 33.57 -30.28 0.36
C SER A 76 32.96 -31.32 -0.60
N CYS A 77 32.74 -30.93 -1.86
CA CYS A 77 33.13 -31.69 -3.07
C CYS A 77 32.80 -30.94 -4.38
N GLY A 78 33.84 -30.51 -5.10
CA GLY A 78 33.81 -30.35 -6.57
C GLY A 78 33.67 -28.92 -7.14
N GLU A 79 34.78 -28.44 -7.69
CA GLU A 79 35.01 -27.29 -8.59
C GLU A 79 33.81 -26.97 -9.53
N LYS A 80 33.42 -25.72 -9.87
CA LYS A 80 34.21 -24.56 -10.35
C LYS A 80 33.45 -23.22 -10.19
N GLU A 81 34.17 -22.23 -9.68
CA GLU A 81 34.12 -20.78 -9.96
C GLU A 81 32.76 -20.07 -10.15
N GLU A 82 32.27 -19.50 -9.05
CA GLU A 82 31.65 -18.17 -9.05
C GLU A 82 32.52 -17.22 -8.23
N VAL A 83 32.99 -16.10 -8.82
CA VAL A 83 33.19 -14.87 -8.04
C VAL A 83 32.62 -13.66 -8.80
N ARG A 84 31.64 -13.08 -8.12
CA ARG A 84 30.94 -11.80 -8.31
C ARG A 84 31.71 -10.72 -9.06
N ALA A 85 30.99 -10.02 -9.93
CA ALA A 85 31.15 -8.57 -10.05
C ALA A 85 29.80 -7.91 -10.38
N GLN A 86 29.32 -7.15 -9.40
CA GLN A 86 28.29 -6.13 -9.52
C GLN A 86 28.58 -5.24 -10.75
N LYS A 87 27.75 -5.32 -11.78
CA LYS A 87 27.65 -4.27 -12.81
C LYS A 87 26.19 -3.97 -13.06
N HIS A 88 25.79 -2.78 -12.60
CA HIS A 88 24.70 -2.01 -13.15
C HIS A 88 24.85 -1.95 -14.69
N VAL A 89 24.12 -2.81 -15.40
CA VAL A 89 23.85 -2.63 -16.83
C VAL A 89 22.37 -2.89 -17.04
N ARG A 90 21.78 -1.95 -17.79
CA ARG A 90 20.36 -1.79 -18.10
C ARG A 90 19.61 -3.11 -18.20
N ARG A 91 18.52 -3.20 -17.43
CA ARG A 91 17.48 -4.25 -17.51
C ARG A 91 16.86 -4.27 -18.91
N GLU A 92 17.49 -4.99 -19.83
CA GLU A 92 16.75 -5.67 -20.90
C GLU A 92 16.10 -6.89 -20.25
N LYS A 93 14.87 -6.69 -19.77
CA LYS A 93 14.06 -7.73 -19.12
C LYS A 93 13.65 -8.73 -20.19
N ASN A 94 14.54 -9.68 -20.46
CA ASN A 94 14.18 -10.92 -21.16
C ASN A 94 13.31 -11.74 -20.21
N LEU A 95 12.00 -11.48 -20.23
CA LEU A 95 11.00 -12.19 -19.45
C LEU A 95 10.94 -13.63 -19.98
N PHE A 96 11.53 -14.54 -19.23
CA PHE A 96 11.61 -15.95 -19.61
C PHE A 96 10.57 -16.74 -18.84
N CYS A 97 9.82 -17.60 -19.55
CA CYS A 97 8.94 -18.53 -18.88
C CYS A 97 9.75 -19.70 -18.32
N SER A 98 9.81 -19.84 -16.99
CA SER A 98 10.53 -20.95 -16.33
C SER A 98 10.07 -22.34 -16.80
N LYS A 99 8.79 -22.50 -17.16
CA LYS A 99 8.24 -23.79 -17.63
C LYS A 99 8.65 -24.17 -19.05
N TYR A 100 8.60 -23.22 -19.99
CA TYR A 100 8.82 -23.52 -21.40
C TYR A 100 10.18 -23.08 -21.92
N LYS A 101 10.96 -22.37 -21.10
CA LYS A 101 12.27 -21.83 -21.46
C LYS A 101 12.29 -21.11 -22.82
N THR A 102 11.19 -20.44 -23.15
CA THR A 102 11.04 -19.64 -24.38
C THR A 102 11.03 -18.17 -24.05
N HIS A 103 11.74 -17.38 -24.84
CA HIS A 103 11.64 -15.92 -24.86
C HIS A 103 10.21 -15.55 -25.25
N THR A 104 9.41 -15.07 -24.30
CA THR A 104 7.97 -14.93 -24.52
C THR A 104 7.51 -13.53 -24.15
N LEU A 105 7.02 -12.82 -25.17
CA LEU A 105 6.28 -11.56 -25.06
C LEU A 105 5.16 -11.76 -24.02
N GLY A 106 5.35 -11.18 -22.84
CA GLY A 106 4.57 -11.49 -21.65
C GLY A 106 3.14 -10.97 -21.75
N VAL A 107 2.17 -11.73 -21.26
CA VAL A 107 0.76 -11.37 -21.25
C VAL A 107 0.34 -11.03 -19.82
N LEU A 108 -0.25 -9.85 -19.60
CA LEU A 108 -0.72 -9.37 -18.29
C LEU A 108 -2.22 -9.65 -18.11
N VAL A 109 -2.62 -10.23 -16.97
CA VAL A 109 -4.02 -10.58 -16.67
C VAL A 109 -4.82 -9.36 -16.19
N LEU A 110 -5.96 -9.08 -16.82
CA LEU A 110 -6.88 -8.01 -16.42
C LEU A 110 -8.14 -8.53 -15.69
N PRO A 111 -8.71 -7.74 -14.76
CA PRO A 111 -8.35 -6.34 -14.49
C PRO A 111 -7.30 -6.12 -13.37
N CYS A 112 -7.00 -7.15 -12.58
CA CYS A 112 -6.14 -6.99 -11.40
C CYS A 112 -4.65 -6.74 -11.68
N ARG A 113 -4.12 -7.10 -12.85
CA ARG A 113 -2.70 -6.89 -13.25
C ARG A 113 -1.65 -7.52 -12.33
N HIS A 114 -2.04 -8.41 -11.42
CA HIS A 114 -1.10 -9.01 -10.47
C HIS A 114 -0.17 -10.07 -11.09
N LEU A 115 -0.54 -10.62 -12.25
CA LEU A 115 0.21 -11.71 -12.87
C LEU A 115 0.49 -11.42 -14.35
N SER A 116 1.77 -11.55 -14.74
CA SER A 116 2.19 -11.68 -16.13
C SER A 116 2.69 -13.09 -16.41
N SER A 117 2.35 -13.65 -17.57
CA SER A 117 2.76 -15.00 -17.97
C SER A 117 2.88 -15.12 -19.49
N CYS A 118 3.55 -16.15 -20.00
CA CYS A 118 3.58 -16.39 -21.45
C CYS A 118 2.18 -16.78 -21.97
N LYS A 119 1.95 -16.67 -23.29
CA LYS A 119 0.65 -16.99 -23.92
C LYS A 119 0.14 -18.40 -23.54
N ALA A 120 1.02 -19.40 -23.50
CA ALA A 120 0.67 -20.77 -23.13
C ALA A 120 0.23 -20.91 -21.67
N CYS A 121 0.98 -20.33 -20.73
CA CYS A 121 0.60 -20.34 -19.31
C CYS A 121 -0.68 -19.53 -19.05
N ASN A 122 -0.87 -18.43 -19.78
CA ASN A 122 -2.07 -17.61 -19.69
C ASN A 122 -3.33 -18.35 -20.16
N ALA A 123 -3.23 -19.26 -21.14
CA ALA A 123 -4.38 -20.02 -21.63
C ALA A 123 -4.97 -20.96 -20.57
N LEU A 124 -4.14 -21.43 -19.64
CA LEU A 124 -4.53 -22.30 -18.53
C LEU A 124 -5.15 -21.53 -17.35
N LEU A 125 -5.13 -20.20 -17.38
CA LEU A 125 -5.59 -19.35 -16.27
C LEU A 125 -6.95 -18.73 -16.60
N GLN A 126 -7.95 -19.05 -15.77
CA GLN A 126 -9.29 -18.43 -15.80
C GLN A 126 -9.47 -17.38 -14.69
N THR A 127 -8.67 -17.47 -13.63
CA THR A 127 -8.67 -16.53 -12.49
C THR A 127 -7.24 -16.12 -12.14
N CYS A 128 -7.10 -14.98 -11.48
CA CYS A 128 -5.83 -14.55 -10.93
C CYS A 128 -5.52 -15.36 -9.67
N PRO A 129 -4.38 -16.08 -9.59
CA PRO A 129 -4.03 -16.85 -8.39
C PRO A 129 -3.72 -15.97 -7.17
N ILE A 130 -3.44 -14.68 -7.37
CA ILE A 130 -3.07 -13.75 -6.29
C ILE A 130 -4.30 -13.17 -5.59
N CYS A 131 -5.38 -12.90 -6.34
CA CYS A 131 -6.55 -12.20 -5.80
C CYS A 131 -7.89 -12.88 -6.11
N GLY A 132 -7.87 -14.07 -6.73
CA GLY A 132 -9.06 -14.82 -7.12
C GLY A 132 -9.90 -14.20 -8.25
N MET A 133 -9.54 -13.01 -8.72
CA MET A 133 -10.33 -12.26 -9.69
C MET A 133 -10.38 -12.95 -11.05
N ALA A 134 -11.60 -13.09 -11.61
CA ALA A 134 -11.80 -13.68 -12.94
C ALA A 134 -11.08 -12.88 -14.03
N LYS A 135 -10.37 -13.59 -14.90
CA LYS A 135 -9.71 -13.04 -16.08
C LYS A 135 -10.77 -12.56 -17.05
N LYS A 136 -10.74 -11.27 -17.39
CA LYS A 136 -11.67 -10.66 -18.35
C LYS A 136 -10.98 -10.18 -19.63
N GLY A 137 -9.65 -10.11 -19.61
CA GLY A 137 -8.87 -9.66 -20.74
C GLY A 137 -7.39 -9.78 -20.46
N ILE A 138 -6.61 -9.50 -21.49
CA ILE A 138 -5.16 -9.56 -21.43
C ILE A 138 -4.52 -8.40 -22.19
N ILE A 139 -3.33 -7.98 -21.74
CA ILE A 139 -2.49 -7.04 -22.48
C ILE A 139 -1.21 -7.77 -22.87
N GLU A 140 -0.89 -7.78 -24.17
CA GLU A 140 0.39 -8.27 -24.65
C GLU A 140 1.46 -7.20 -24.43
N ILE A 141 2.52 -7.56 -23.71
CA ILE A 141 3.69 -6.72 -23.48
C ILE A 141 4.62 -6.94 -24.68
N GLN A 142 4.50 -6.08 -25.68
CA GLN A 142 5.44 -6.02 -26.79
C GLN A 142 6.69 -5.26 -26.32
N ASN A 143 7.82 -5.95 -26.24
CA ASN A 143 9.12 -5.26 -26.17
C ASN A 143 9.40 -4.75 -27.59
N LEU A 144 9.05 -3.49 -27.87
CA LEU A 144 9.62 -2.77 -28.99
C LEU A 144 11.10 -2.57 -28.67
N ILE A 145 11.96 -3.16 -29.49
CA ILE A 145 13.38 -2.83 -29.59
C ILE A 145 13.47 -1.40 -30.15
#